data_AF-A0A2D4ZQR9-F1
#
_entry.id   AF-A0A2D4ZQR9-F1
#
_cell.length_a   1.000
_cell.length_b   1.000
_cell.length_c   1.000
_cell.angle_alpha   90.00
_cell.angle_beta   90.00
_cell.angle_gamma   90.00
#
_symmetry.space_group_name_H-M   'P 1'
#
loop_
_entity.id
_entity.type
_entity.pdbx_description
1 polymer ?
#
loop_
_entity_poly.entity_id
_entity_poly.type
_entity_poly.pdbx_seq_one_letter_code
_entity_poly.pdbx_strand_id
1 'polypeptide(L)'
;VEQMNLLYNSTDVQIQLTSNEGWGLSLTEAMLVGNPIVANVTGGMQDQMRFEDNYGRWIDFNESFPSNHRGTYKKCAPWAFPVFPSSISIVGSPATPYIFDDRCEASDAADQLLKVYNLDPEVRKSFGLMARQWATGDEAGFTSERQGERVIEHVEKLFETWKPRAKYELVKSTPLKKKVVQHNLVY
;
A
#
# COMPACT_ATOMS: atom_id res chain seq x y z
N VAL A 1 23.76 -5.44 -0.39
CA VAL A 1 23.10 -4.16 -0.74
C VAL A 1 23.64 -3.59 -2.05
N GLU A 2 24.97 -3.53 -2.24
CA GLU A 2 25.61 -3.01 -3.46
C GLU A 2 25.11 -3.67 -4.77
N GLN A 3 25.03 -5.01 -4.81
CA GLN A 3 24.56 -5.74 -6.00
C GLN A 3 23.10 -5.44 -6.36
N MET A 4 22.24 -5.26 -5.36
CA MET A 4 20.82 -4.95 -5.59
C MET A 4 20.64 -3.53 -6.08
N ASN A 5 21.42 -2.58 -5.54
CA ASN A 5 21.42 -1.21 -6.04
C ASN A 5 21.86 -1.14 -7.50
N LEU A 6 22.88 -1.90 -7.90
CA LEU A 6 23.30 -2.01 -9.30
C LEU A 6 22.18 -2.56 -10.19
N LEU A 7 21.41 -3.54 -9.71
CA LEU A 7 20.27 -4.08 -10.45
C LEU A 7 19.15 -3.04 -10.62
N TYR A 8 18.77 -2.35 -9.55
CA TYR A 8 17.75 -1.30 -9.66
C TYR A 8 18.18 -0.20 -10.64
N ASN A 9 19.43 0.27 -10.57
CA ASN A 9 19.95 1.30 -11.48
C ASN A 9 20.14 0.84 -12.93
N SER A 10 20.09 -0.47 -13.22
CA SER A 10 20.18 -1.00 -14.58
C SER A 10 18.82 -1.34 -15.20
N THR A 11 17.72 -1.04 -14.51
CA THR A 11 16.35 -1.31 -14.95
C THR A 11 15.58 -0.02 -15.24
N ASP A 12 14.61 -0.11 -16.14
CA ASP A 12 13.76 1.02 -16.55
C ASP A 12 12.45 1.15 -15.75
N VAL A 13 12.05 0.08 -15.07
CA VAL A 13 10.77 -0.05 -14.36
C VAL A 13 10.86 -1.18 -13.35
N GLN A 14 10.19 -1.03 -12.21
CA GLN A 14 10.03 -2.10 -11.24
C GLN A 14 8.61 -2.67 -11.32
N ILE A 15 8.52 -4.00 -11.37
CA ILE A 15 7.24 -4.71 -11.45
C ILE A 15 7.02 -5.50 -10.15
N GLN A 16 5.88 -5.27 -9.48
CA GLN A 16 5.47 -6.06 -8.33
C GLN A 16 3.98 -6.41 -8.42
N LEU A 17 3.69 -7.62 -8.92
CA LEU A 17 2.33 -8.14 -9.13
C LEU A 17 1.91 -9.16 -8.07
N THR A 18 2.50 -9.06 -6.87
CA THR A 18 2.12 -9.90 -5.73
C THR A 18 0.68 -9.65 -5.35
N SER A 19 -0.05 -10.74 -5.06
CA SER A 19 -1.47 -10.70 -4.76
C SER A 19 -1.78 -10.47 -3.27
N ASN A 20 -0.77 -10.60 -2.40
CA ASN A 20 -0.88 -10.45 -0.94
C ASN A 20 0.37 -9.80 -0.32
N GLU A 21 0.58 -8.52 -0.61
CA GLU A 21 1.74 -7.76 -0.11
C GLU A 21 1.30 -6.65 0.83
N GLY A 22 1.91 -6.57 2.01
CA GLY A 22 1.56 -5.59 3.03
C GLY A 22 2.10 -4.18 2.73
N TRP A 23 3.27 -4.08 2.09
CA TRP A 23 3.89 -2.79 1.76
C TRP A 23 4.43 -2.73 0.35
N GLY A 24 5.31 -3.66 -0.04
CA GLY A 24 6.01 -3.64 -1.32
C GLY A 24 7.31 -2.85 -1.27
N LEU A 25 8.25 -3.26 -0.41
CA LEU A 25 9.55 -2.58 -0.25
C LEU A 25 10.34 -2.49 -1.57
N SER A 26 10.20 -3.47 -2.46
CA SER A 26 10.90 -3.46 -3.75
C SER A 26 10.50 -2.26 -4.62
N LEU A 27 9.23 -1.84 -4.54
CA LEU A 27 8.73 -0.65 -5.22
C LEU A 27 9.35 0.61 -4.62
N THR A 28 9.41 0.70 -3.29
CA THR A 28 9.98 1.86 -2.60
C THR A 28 11.46 2.02 -2.95
N GLU A 29 12.23 0.93 -2.91
CA GLU A 29 13.64 0.91 -3.30
C GLU A 29 13.85 1.31 -4.77
N ALA A 30 12.99 0.83 -5.67
CA ALA A 30 13.04 1.21 -7.08
C ALA A 30 12.69 2.70 -7.31
N MET A 31 11.71 3.24 -6.58
CA MET A 31 11.39 4.66 -6.61
C MET A 31 12.58 5.52 -6.16
N LEU A 32 13.39 5.04 -5.20
CA LEU A 32 14.59 5.76 -4.76
C LEU A 32 15.69 5.87 -5.82
N VAL A 33 15.81 4.89 -6.72
CA VAL A 33 16.73 4.99 -7.88
C VAL A 33 16.13 5.74 -9.06
N GLY A 34 14.85 6.13 -8.97
CA GLY A 34 14.15 6.86 -10.01
C GLY A 34 13.54 5.97 -11.08
N ASN A 35 12.99 4.81 -10.69
CA ASN A 35 12.23 3.95 -11.59
C ASN A 35 10.72 4.13 -11.37
N PRO A 36 9.91 4.20 -12.44
CA PRO A 36 8.47 4.03 -12.34
C PRO A 36 8.10 2.62 -11.87
N ILE A 37 6.86 2.46 -11.41
CA ILE A 37 6.35 1.21 -10.85
C ILE A 37 5.15 0.68 -11.62
N VAL A 38 5.15 -0.61 -11.93
CA VAL A 38 3.98 -1.38 -12.35
C VAL A 38 3.63 -2.31 -11.21
N ALA A 39 2.50 -2.07 -10.56
CA ALA A 39 2.16 -2.86 -9.39
C ALA A 39 0.67 -3.15 -9.30
N ASN A 40 0.37 -4.27 -8.66
CA ASN A 40 -0.99 -4.65 -8.36
C ASN A 40 -1.56 -3.71 -7.27
N VAL A 41 -2.81 -3.28 -7.42
CA VAL A 41 -3.44 -2.34 -6.47
C VAL A 41 -3.89 -3.12 -5.23
N THR A 42 -2.98 -3.30 -4.27
CA THR A 42 -3.25 -3.99 -3.00
C THR A 42 -2.27 -3.56 -1.89
N GLY A 43 -2.68 -3.72 -0.63
CA GLY A 43 -1.88 -3.39 0.57
C GLY A 43 -1.22 -2.03 0.50
N GLY A 44 0.02 -1.90 0.99
CA GLY A 44 0.78 -0.65 0.91
C GLY A 44 1.33 -0.33 -0.49
N MET A 45 1.20 -1.22 -1.47
CA MET A 45 1.64 -0.90 -2.84
C MET A 45 0.76 0.21 -3.45
N GLN A 46 -0.53 0.24 -3.10
CA GLN A 46 -1.43 1.30 -3.56
C GLN A 46 -1.13 2.67 -2.93
N ASP A 47 -0.54 2.70 -1.73
CA ASP A 47 -0.06 3.94 -1.09
C ASP A 47 1.08 4.55 -1.92
N GLN A 48 2.00 3.72 -2.40
CA GLN A 48 3.13 4.14 -3.24
C GLN A 48 2.72 4.67 -4.62
N MET A 49 1.50 4.37 -5.07
CA MET A 49 0.92 4.87 -6.32
C MET A 49 0.32 6.28 -6.19
N ARG A 50 0.17 6.80 -4.96
CA ARG A 50 -0.39 8.12 -4.63
C ARG A 50 -1.69 8.42 -5.41
N PHE A 51 -2.69 7.56 -5.23
CA PHE A 51 -4.03 7.81 -5.76
C PHE A 51 -4.63 9.09 -5.19
N GLU A 52 -5.42 9.79 -5.99
CA GLU A 52 -6.12 11.02 -5.61
C GLU A 52 -7.61 10.76 -5.40
N ASP A 53 -8.15 11.36 -4.33
CA ASP A 53 -9.59 11.49 -4.15
C ASP A 53 -10.19 12.53 -5.11
N ASN A 54 -11.51 12.74 -5.03
CA ASN A 54 -12.22 13.70 -5.87
C ASN A 54 -11.81 15.17 -5.62
N TYR A 55 -11.04 15.44 -4.56
CA TYR A 55 -10.54 16.75 -4.19
C TYR A 55 -9.03 16.90 -4.50
N GLY A 56 -8.41 15.92 -5.15
CA GLY A 56 -6.99 15.93 -5.50
C GLY A 56 -6.05 15.62 -4.33
N ARG A 57 -6.58 15.16 -3.20
CA ARG A 57 -5.80 14.78 -2.02
C ARG A 57 -5.38 13.33 -2.14
N TRP A 58 -4.20 13.00 -1.61
CA TRP A 58 -3.82 11.60 -1.47
C TRP A 58 -4.89 10.86 -0.66
N ILE A 59 -5.33 9.71 -1.18
CA ILE A 59 -6.44 8.94 -0.59
C ILE A 59 -6.15 8.54 0.85
N ASP A 60 -7.19 8.55 1.67
CA ASP A 60 -7.14 8.10 3.06
C ASP A 60 -8.07 6.88 3.21
N PHE A 61 -7.52 5.81 3.79
CA PHE A 61 -8.25 4.56 3.99
C PHE A 61 -8.97 4.57 5.33
N ASN A 62 -10.20 4.08 5.32
CA ASN A 62 -11.02 4.01 6.52
C ASN A 62 -11.89 2.74 6.51
N GLU A 63 -12.68 2.54 7.57
CA GLU A 63 -13.52 1.34 7.72
C GLU A 63 -14.52 1.11 6.58
N SER A 64 -14.95 2.18 5.88
CA SER A 64 -15.87 2.11 4.74
C SER A 64 -15.15 1.99 3.39
N PHE A 65 -13.89 2.40 3.33
CA PHE A 65 -13.04 2.33 2.15
C PHE A 65 -11.65 1.84 2.57
N PRO A 66 -11.47 0.52 2.78
CA PRO A 66 -10.23 -0.03 3.31
C PRO A 66 -9.18 -0.34 2.23
N SER A 67 -9.56 -0.32 0.95
CA SER A 67 -8.66 -0.59 -0.17
C SER A 67 -9.23 -0.02 -1.46
N ASN A 68 -8.35 0.45 -2.34
CA ASN A 68 -8.66 0.92 -3.67
C ASN A 68 -8.58 -0.20 -4.73
N HIS A 69 -8.39 -1.46 -4.32
CA HIS A 69 -8.29 -2.61 -5.24
C HIS A 69 -9.48 -2.78 -6.20
N ARG A 70 -10.65 -2.21 -5.88
CA ARG A 70 -11.84 -2.19 -6.75
C ARG A 70 -11.83 -1.05 -7.79
N GLY A 71 -10.81 -0.20 -7.79
CA GLY A 71 -10.66 0.91 -8.73
C GLY A 71 -11.69 2.03 -8.54
N THR A 72 -12.00 2.37 -7.29
CA THR A 72 -12.89 3.49 -6.95
C THR A 72 -12.24 4.82 -7.37
N TYR A 73 -10.96 5.00 -7.05
CA TYR A 73 -10.14 6.10 -7.51
C TYR A 73 -9.14 5.61 -8.55
N LYS A 74 -9.11 6.25 -9.71
CA LYS A 74 -8.23 5.84 -10.83
C LYS A 74 -7.14 6.86 -11.13
N LYS A 75 -7.26 8.09 -10.65
CA LYS A 75 -6.25 9.11 -10.81
C LYS A 75 -5.12 8.81 -9.83
N CYS A 76 -3.93 8.53 -10.35
CA CYS A 76 -2.73 8.24 -9.57
C CYS A 76 -1.58 9.12 -10.03
N ALA A 77 -0.46 9.01 -9.32
CA ALA A 77 0.75 9.70 -9.70
C ALA A 77 1.29 9.23 -11.07
N PRO A 78 2.02 10.10 -11.80
CA PRO A 78 2.49 9.81 -13.15
C PRO A 78 3.52 8.67 -13.22
N TRP A 79 4.19 8.35 -12.12
CA TRP A 79 5.15 7.23 -12.04
C TRP A 79 4.51 5.87 -11.81
N ALA A 80 3.20 5.83 -11.55
CA ALA A 80 2.49 4.62 -11.19
C ALA A 80 1.66 4.09 -12.36
N PHE A 81 1.84 2.80 -12.64
CA PHE A 81 1.11 2.03 -13.66
C PHE A 81 0.32 0.92 -12.96
N PRO A 82 -0.85 1.27 -12.37
CA PRO A 82 -1.60 0.35 -11.53
C PRO A 82 -2.22 -0.78 -12.36
N VAL A 83 -2.14 -1.99 -11.84
CA VAL A 83 -2.88 -3.17 -12.31
C VAL A 83 -3.96 -3.46 -11.28
N PHE A 84 -5.23 -3.26 -11.66
CA PHE A 84 -6.34 -3.58 -10.76
C PHE A 84 -6.58 -5.09 -10.75
N PRO A 85 -6.78 -5.71 -9.58
CA PRO A 85 -7.10 -7.12 -9.49
C PRO A 85 -8.35 -7.51 -10.30
N SER A 86 -8.27 -8.61 -11.04
CA SER A 86 -9.41 -9.21 -11.73
C SER A 86 -10.20 -10.16 -10.81
N SER A 87 -9.54 -10.69 -9.77
CA SER A 87 -10.17 -11.55 -8.77
C SER A 87 -9.66 -11.24 -7.36
N ILE A 88 -10.58 -11.29 -6.39
CA ILE A 88 -10.32 -11.03 -4.97
C ILE A 88 -10.84 -12.25 -4.21
N SER A 89 -9.94 -13.01 -3.59
CA SER A 89 -10.30 -14.26 -2.91
C SER A 89 -9.87 -14.25 -1.44
N ILE A 90 -10.75 -14.68 -0.53
CA ILE A 90 -10.40 -14.84 0.88
C ILE A 90 -9.50 -16.07 1.03
N VAL A 91 -8.32 -15.86 1.60
CA VAL A 91 -7.34 -16.92 1.90
C VAL A 91 -7.03 -16.99 3.41
N GLY A 92 -7.71 -16.17 4.20
CA GLY A 92 -7.56 -16.09 5.64
C GLY A 92 -7.88 -17.40 6.37
N SER A 93 -7.27 -17.57 7.55
CA SER A 93 -7.56 -18.67 8.47
C SER A 93 -8.57 -18.24 9.53
N PRO A 94 -9.14 -19.14 10.35
CA PRO A 94 -9.97 -18.72 11.49
C PRO A 94 -9.29 -17.72 12.45
N ALA A 95 -7.95 -17.76 12.57
CA ALA A 95 -7.20 -16.80 13.39
C ALA A 95 -6.97 -15.45 12.68
N THR A 96 -6.91 -15.47 11.35
CA THR A 96 -6.65 -14.29 10.48
C THR A 96 -7.60 -14.29 9.29
N PRO A 97 -8.92 -14.12 9.49
CA PRO A 97 -9.92 -14.46 8.49
C PRO A 97 -10.00 -13.48 7.32
N TYR A 98 -9.50 -12.26 7.47
CA TYR A 98 -9.66 -11.17 6.51
C TYR A 98 -8.41 -10.94 5.65
N ILE A 99 -7.67 -12.00 5.35
CA ILE A 99 -6.58 -11.94 4.36
C ILE A 99 -7.19 -12.22 3.00
N PHE A 100 -7.05 -11.25 2.10
CA PHE A 100 -7.48 -11.33 0.72
C PHE A 100 -6.28 -11.51 -0.19
N ASP A 101 -6.49 -12.29 -1.25
CA ASP A 101 -5.56 -12.50 -2.33
C ASP A 101 -6.13 -11.85 -3.58
N ASP A 102 -5.49 -10.76 -3.99
CA ASP A 102 -5.89 -9.85 -5.06
C ASP A 102 -5.12 -10.25 -6.34
N ARG A 103 -5.64 -11.12 -7.20
CA ARG A 103 -4.91 -11.56 -8.41
C ARG A 103 -5.26 -10.69 -9.60
N CYS A 104 -4.24 -10.29 -10.36
CA CYS A 104 -4.41 -9.55 -11.61
C CYS A 104 -4.52 -10.47 -12.83
N GLU A 105 -5.15 -9.97 -13.90
CA GLU A 105 -5.11 -10.60 -15.21
C GLU A 105 -3.76 -10.36 -15.88
N ALA A 106 -3.20 -11.38 -16.53
CA ALA A 106 -1.90 -11.25 -17.21
C ALA A 106 -1.92 -10.22 -18.35
N SER A 107 -3.06 -10.07 -19.05
CA SER A 107 -3.24 -9.05 -20.08
C SER A 107 -3.17 -7.64 -19.50
N ASP A 108 -3.76 -7.40 -18.34
CA ASP A 108 -3.78 -6.08 -17.71
C ASP A 108 -2.37 -5.66 -17.26
N ALA A 109 -1.60 -6.63 -16.75
CA ALA A 109 -0.18 -6.43 -16.45
C ALA A 109 0.65 -6.14 -17.71
N ALA A 110 0.41 -6.87 -18.81
CA ALA A 110 1.07 -6.66 -20.08
C ALA A 110 0.74 -5.27 -20.67
N ASP A 111 -0.51 -4.83 -20.58
CA ASP A 111 -0.95 -3.51 -21.03
C ASP A 111 -0.26 -2.39 -20.28
N GLN A 112 -0.10 -2.52 -18.96
CA GLN A 112 0.65 -1.54 -18.16
C GLN A 112 2.14 -1.53 -18.51
N LEU A 113 2.76 -2.70 -18.66
CA LEU A 113 4.16 -2.80 -19.07
C LEU A 113 4.38 -2.18 -20.46
N LEU A 114 3.48 -2.44 -21.41
CA LEU A 114 3.54 -1.88 -22.75
C LEU A 114 3.40 -0.35 -22.74
N LYS A 115 2.56 0.20 -21.87
CA LYS A 115 2.48 1.66 -21.67
C LYS A 115 3.82 2.23 -21.24
N VAL A 116 4.50 1.61 -20.26
CA VAL A 116 5.84 2.07 -19.83
C VAL A 116 6.87 1.95 -20.95
N TYR A 117 6.84 0.83 -21.67
CA TYR A 117 7.75 0.57 -22.80
C TYR A 117 7.63 1.62 -23.90
N ASN A 118 6.40 2.02 -24.22
CA ASN A 118 6.11 3.01 -25.27
C ASN A 118 6.38 4.47 -24.86
N LEU A 119 6.71 4.75 -23.59
CA LEU A 119 7.13 6.09 -23.19
C LEU A 119 8.52 6.42 -23.74
N ASP A 120 8.70 7.68 -24.12
CA ASP A 120 10.03 8.22 -24.39
C ASP A 120 10.93 8.05 -23.15
N PRO A 121 12.21 7.67 -23.33
CA PRO A 121 13.14 7.46 -22.22
C PRO A 121 13.24 8.66 -21.27
N GLU A 122 13.23 9.88 -21.80
CA GLU A 122 13.27 11.11 -21.00
C GLU A 122 12.01 11.30 -20.15
N VAL A 123 10.84 10.97 -20.69
CA VAL A 123 9.57 11.02 -19.95
C VAL A 123 9.57 9.98 -18.84
N ARG A 124 9.97 8.75 -19.14
CA ARG A 124 10.09 7.66 -18.16
C ARG A 124 11.01 8.05 -16.99
N LYS A 125 12.17 8.62 -17.30
CA LYS A 125 13.13 9.13 -16.30
C LYS A 125 12.53 10.26 -15.48
N SER A 126 11.81 11.19 -16.12
CA SER A 126 11.15 12.29 -15.40
C SER A 126 10.11 11.79 -14.39
N PHE A 127 9.34 10.76 -14.75
CA PHE A 127 8.36 10.14 -13.85
C PHE A 127 9.05 9.49 -12.66
N GLY A 128 10.09 8.71 -12.90
CA GLY A 128 10.87 8.10 -11.82
C GLY A 128 11.50 9.14 -10.87
N LEU A 129 11.99 10.26 -11.38
CA LEU A 129 12.47 11.37 -10.54
C LEU A 129 11.37 11.99 -9.68
N MET A 130 10.15 12.14 -10.21
CA MET A 130 8.99 12.57 -9.43
C MET A 130 8.66 11.55 -8.32
N ALA A 131 8.74 10.25 -8.64
CA ALA A 131 8.55 9.17 -7.67
C ALA A 131 9.53 9.27 -6.51
N ARG A 132 10.82 9.47 -6.83
CA ARG A 132 11.88 9.68 -5.86
C ARG A 132 11.62 10.89 -4.97
N GLN A 133 11.35 12.04 -5.59
CA GLN A 133 11.11 13.29 -4.88
C GLN A 133 9.94 13.15 -3.91
N TRP A 134 8.86 12.52 -4.35
CA TRP A 134 7.68 12.26 -3.52
C TRP A 134 7.99 11.31 -2.37
N ALA A 135 8.65 10.17 -2.64
CA ALA A 135 9.01 9.17 -1.63
C ALA A 135 9.91 9.73 -0.52
N THR A 136 10.86 10.60 -0.89
CA THR A 136 11.75 11.27 0.06
C THR A 136 11.17 12.54 0.66
N GLY A 137 10.01 12.99 0.17
CA GLY A 137 9.34 14.21 0.60
C GLY A 137 8.46 14.00 1.83
N ASP A 138 7.99 15.12 2.38
CA ASP A 138 7.18 15.13 3.61
C ASP A 138 5.77 14.56 3.41
N GLU A 139 5.20 14.65 2.19
CA GLU A 139 3.86 14.12 1.89
C GLU A 139 3.82 12.58 2.09
N ALA A 140 4.77 11.84 1.51
CA ALA A 140 4.85 10.39 1.71
C ALA A 140 5.41 10.03 3.09
N GLY A 141 6.54 10.65 3.45
CA GLY A 141 7.27 10.36 4.68
C GLY A 141 7.81 8.93 4.74
N PHE A 142 8.30 8.37 3.61
CA PHE A 142 8.81 6.99 3.55
C PHE A 142 10.28 6.85 4.01
N THR A 143 10.87 7.90 4.55
CA THR A 143 12.23 7.85 5.10
C THR A 143 12.22 7.23 6.50
N SER A 144 13.33 6.59 6.88
CA SER A 144 13.48 6.01 8.21
C SER A 144 13.34 7.04 9.33
N GLU A 145 13.79 8.27 9.10
CA GLU A 145 13.65 9.40 10.03
C GLU A 145 12.18 9.73 10.27
N ARG A 146 11.40 10.00 9.22
CA ARG A 146 9.97 10.31 9.32
C ARG A 146 9.16 9.17 9.94
N GLN A 147 9.48 7.93 9.57
CA GLN A 147 8.83 6.76 10.16
C GLN A 147 9.21 6.60 11.64
N GLY A 148 10.45 6.89 12.01
CA GLY A 148 10.89 6.94 13.41
C GLY A 148 10.15 8.00 14.22
N GLU A 149 9.98 9.21 13.67
CA GLU A 149 9.19 10.29 14.28
C GLU A 149 7.74 9.85 14.53
N ARG A 150 7.09 9.20 13.56
CA ARG A 150 5.73 8.67 13.71
C ARG A 150 5.62 7.61 14.80
N VAL A 151 6.62 6.73 14.94
CA VAL A 151 6.68 5.75 16.03
C VAL A 151 6.77 6.45 17.38
N ILE A 152 7.64 7.46 17.50
CA ILE A 152 7.79 8.24 18.74
C ILE A 152 6.46 8.90 19.09
N GLU A 153 5.84 9.63 18.15
CA GLU A 153 4.55 10.31 18.34
C GLU A 153 3.47 9.36 18.87
N HIS A 154 3.32 8.19 18.26
CA HIS A 154 2.29 7.22 18.66
C HIS A 154 2.59 6.52 19.99
N VAL A 155 3.87 6.31 20.31
CA VAL A 155 4.27 5.79 21.63
C VAL A 155 4.05 6.83 22.73
N GLU A 156 4.36 8.10 22.49
CA GLU A 156 4.06 9.19 23.41
C GLU A 156 2.55 9.33 23.65
N LYS A 157 1.76 9.36 22.56
CA LYS A 157 0.30 9.35 22.64
C LYS A 157 -0.25 8.15 23.42
N LEU A 158 0.36 6.98 23.26
CA LEU A 158 -0.01 5.81 24.06
C LEU A 158 0.23 6.10 25.54
N PHE A 159 1.40 6.57 25.95
CA PHE A 159 1.68 6.87 27.36
C PHE A 159 0.76 7.96 27.95
N GLU A 160 0.40 8.96 27.15
CA GLU A 160 -0.52 10.03 27.58
C GLU A 160 -1.97 9.54 27.75
N THR A 161 -2.43 8.64 26.87
CA THR A 161 -3.84 8.22 26.81
C THR A 161 -4.11 6.88 27.48
N TRP A 162 -3.06 6.11 27.79
CA TRP A 162 -3.18 4.77 28.33
C TRP A 162 -3.83 4.79 29.71
N LYS A 163 -4.87 3.96 29.85
CA LYS A 163 -5.56 3.73 31.13
C LYS A 163 -5.35 2.26 31.51
N PRO A 164 -4.76 1.96 32.69
CA PRO A 164 -4.60 0.59 33.13
C PRO A 164 -5.96 -0.10 33.27
N ARG A 165 -6.02 -1.40 32.95
CA ARG A 165 -7.19 -2.22 33.29
C ARG A 165 -7.32 -2.32 34.80
N ALA A 166 -8.55 -2.42 35.29
CA ALA A 166 -8.81 -2.63 36.72
C ALA A 166 -8.12 -3.93 37.19
N LYS A 167 -7.57 -3.93 38.41
CA LYS A 167 -6.88 -5.09 39.00
C LYS A 167 -7.77 -6.33 39.12
N TYR A 168 -9.07 -6.11 39.29
CA TYR A 168 -10.08 -7.15 39.42
C TYR A 168 -11.26 -6.80 38.53
N GLU A 169 -11.72 -7.77 37.76
CA GLU A 169 -12.92 -7.68 36.92
C GLU A 169 -13.91 -8.73 37.41
N LEU A 170 -15.05 -8.32 37.96
CA LEU A 170 -16.13 -9.23 38.32
C LEU A 170 -16.91 -9.61 37.05
N VAL A 171 -16.51 -10.70 36.42
CA VAL A 171 -17.18 -11.22 35.22
C VAL A 171 -18.34 -12.12 35.66
N LYS A 172 -19.58 -11.72 35.33
CA LYS A 172 -20.77 -12.53 35.60
C LYS A 172 -20.71 -13.81 34.75
N SER A 173 -20.85 -14.98 35.38
CA SER A 173 -20.91 -16.29 34.70
C SER A 173 -22.28 -16.50 34.03
N THR A 174 -22.56 -15.71 33.01
CA THR A 174 -23.68 -15.92 32.07
C THR A 174 -23.17 -16.65 30.82
N PRO A 175 -24.03 -17.36 30.06
CA PRO A 175 -23.63 -17.95 28.78
C PRO A 175 -22.89 -16.91 27.93
N LEU A 176 -21.67 -17.25 27.50
CA LEU A 176 -20.84 -16.37 26.70
C LEU A 176 -21.59 -15.98 25.43
N LYS A 177 -22.01 -14.72 25.35
CA LYS A 177 -22.55 -14.16 24.11
C LYS A 177 -21.41 -14.24 23.09
N LYS A 178 -21.62 -14.96 21.98
CA LYS A 178 -20.61 -15.04 20.92
C LYS A 178 -20.21 -13.61 20.53
N LYS A 179 -18.93 -13.30 20.60
CA LYS A 179 -18.41 -12.04 20.05
C LYS A 179 -18.56 -12.14 18.54
N VAL A 180 -19.56 -11.46 18.00
CA VAL A 180 -19.76 -11.34 16.55
C VAL A 180 -19.21 -9.97 16.17
N VAL A 181 -18.20 -9.95 15.30
CA VAL A 181 -17.74 -8.71 14.67
C VAL A 181 -18.54 -8.56 13.39
N GLN A 182 -19.49 -7.64 13.36
CA GLN A 182 -20.14 -7.23 12.12
C GLN A 182 -19.24 -6.21 11.44
N HIS A 183 -18.60 -6.61 10.34
CA HIS A 183 -17.90 -5.68 9.48
C HIS A 183 -18.86 -5.12 8.43
N ASN A 184 -18.78 -3.83 8.14
CA ASN A 184 -19.41 -3.20 6.96
C ASN A 184 -18.91 -3.71 5.60
N LEU A 185 -17.90 -4.59 5.54
CA LEU A 185 -17.36 -5.12 4.30
C LEU A 185 -18.28 -6.23 3.80
N VAL A 186 -19.21 -5.84 2.93
CA VAL A 186 -19.89 -6.77 2.05
C VAL A 186 -18.96 -6.99 0.84
N TYR A 187 -18.29 -8.14 0.82
CA TYR A 187 -17.60 -8.63 -0.37
C TYR A 187 -18.56 -9.37 -1.29
#